data_AF-A0A0M0F5M4-F1
#
_entry.id   AF-A0A0M0F5M4-F1
#
_cell.length_a   1.000
_cell.length_b   1.000
_cell.length_c   1.000
_cell.angle_alpha   90.00
_cell.angle_beta   90.00
_cell.angle_gamma   90.00
#
_symmetry.space_group_name_H-M   'P 1'
#
loop_
_entity.id
_entity.type
_entity.pdbx_description
1 polymer ?
#
loop_
_entity_poly.entity_id
_entity_poly.type
_entity_poly.pdbx_seq_one_letter_code
_entity_poly.pdbx_strand_id
1 'polypeptide(L)'
;MTDPVSVVLVVVVWVVALAASVLGGGPVTQWVLRAAARAGDPARQRPGRAARPRTATGAADPAAVPVPPPPPPATGPIGTEAVKALRGGTWIGILERFAITGCLLAGEPGGIAFVVAIKGLGRYPELREHPVASERFVIGTLASMCWAATVGVAANAVLVALG
;
A
#
# COMPACT_ATOMS: atom_id res chain seq x y z
N MET A 1 11.97 -29.54 -28.29
CA MET A 1 12.84 -29.60 -27.10
C MET A 1 13.47 -28.23 -26.95
N THR A 2 13.07 -27.47 -25.93
CA THR A 2 13.81 -26.25 -25.57
C THR A 2 15.21 -26.65 -25.16
N ASP A 3 16.22 -25.96 -25.68
CA ASP A 3 17.60 -26.19 -25.26
C ASP A 3 17.76 -25.84 -23.77
N PRO A 4 18.64 -26.52 -23.03
CA PRO A 4 18.79 -26.33 -21.59
C PRO A 4 19.20 -24.89 -21.21
N VAL A 5 19.87 -24.18 -22.12
CA VAL A 5 20.30 -22.78 -21.89
C VAL A 5 19.08 -21.85 -21.89
N SER A 6 18.16 -22.01 -22.84
CA SER A 6 16.89 -21.28 -22.87
C SER A 6 16.05 -21.51 -21.62
N VAL A 7 15.99 -22.75 -21.12
CA VAL A 7 15.25 -23.06 -19.87
C VAL A 7 15.88 -22.33 -18.68
N VAL A 8 17.20 -22.38 -18.55
CA VAL A 8 17.92 -21.68 -17.46
C VAL A 8 17.67 -20.18 -17.54
N LEU A 9 17.74 -19.60 -18.74
CA LEU A 9 17.53 -18.17 -18.95
C LEU A 9 16.12 -17.75 -18.55
N VAL A 10 15.10 -18.51 -18.95
CA VAL A 10 13.70 -18.26 -18.56
C VAL A 10 13.57 -18.26 -17.03
N VAL A 11 14.10 -19.28 -16.36
CA VAL A 11 14.04 -19.38 -14.89
C VAL A 11 14.74 -18.21 -14.22
N VAL A 12 15.91 -17.79 -14.71
CA VAL A 12 16.65 -16.64 -14.17
C VAL A 12 15.82 -15.37 -14.32
N VAL A 13 15.24 -15.11 -15.49
CA VAL A 13 14.38 -13.93 -15.72
C VAL A 13 13.18 -13.94 -14.79
N TRP A 14 12.53 -15.09 -14.60
CA TRP A 14 11.39 -15.23 -13.69
C TRP A 14 11.77 -14.92 -12.24
N VAL A 15 12.86 -15.50 -11.74
CA VAL A 15 13.33 -15.28 -10.36
C VAL A 15 13.68 -13.81 -10.15
N VAL A 16 14.41 -13.20 -11.08
CA VAL A 16 14.80 -11.78 -10.99
C VAL A 16 13.57 -10.88 -11.03
N ALA A 17 12.61 -11.14 -11.92
CA ALA A 17 11.38 -10.36 -12.03
C ALA A 17 10.51 -10.46 -10.77
N LEU A 18 10.33 -11.66 -10.22
CA LEU A 18 9.57 -11.85 -8.99
C LEU A 18 10.25 -11.17 -7.80
N ALA A 19 11.58 -11.28 -7.68
CA ALA A 19 12.33 -10.59 -6.64
C ALA A 19 12.23 -9.06 -6.78
N ALA A 20 12.42 -8.51 -7.99
CA ALA A 20 12.31 -7.08 -8.26
C ALA A 20 10.89 -6.53 -7.97
N SER A 21 9.87 -7.30 -8.34
CA SER A 21 8.47 -6.96 -8.05
C SER A 21 8.23 -6.88 -6.54
N VAL A 22 8.58 -7.94 -5.80
CA VAL A 22 8.33 -8.03 -4.35
C VAL A 22 9.13 -6.99 -3.56
N LEU A 23 10.44 -6.88 -3.83
CA LEU A 23 11.36 -6.01 -3.08
C LEU A 23 11.18 -4.53 -3.45
N GLY A 24 10.93 -4.23 -4.73
CA GLY A 24 10.74 -2.86 -5.22
C GLY A 24 9.38 -2.26 -4.85
N GLY A 25 8.35 -3.10 -4.68
CA GLY A 25 6.98 -2.61 -4.49
C GLY A 25 6.78 -1.81 -3.21
N GLY A 26 7.41 -2.20 -2.09
CA GLY A 26 7.31 -1.46 -0.83
C GLY A 26 7.79 -0.01 -0.93
N PRO A 27 9.06 0.22 -1.31
CA PRO A 27 9.60 1.57 -1.52
C PRO A 27 8.79 2.41 -2.51
N VAL A 28 8.37 1.82 -3.65
CA VAL A 28 7.57 2.51 -4.67
C VAL A 28 6.21 2.95 -4.11
N THR A 29 5.49 2.04 -3.44
CA THR A 29 4.21 2.39 -2.80
C THR A 29 4.39 3.50 -1.76
N GLN A 30 5.41 3.45 -0.92
CA GLN A 30 5.67 4.51 0.07
C GLN A 30 6.00 5.85 -0.59
N TRP A 31 6.75 5.84 -1.69
CA TRP A 31 7.04 7.05 -2.45
C TRP A 31 5.77 7.66 -3.05
N VAL A 32 4.91 6.85 -3.67
CA VAL A 32 3.62 7.32 -4.21
C VAL A 32 2.74 7.89 -3.11
N LEU A 33 2.62 7.23 -1.96
CA LEU A 33 1.84 7.72 -0.83
C LEU A 33 2.36 9.07 -0.30
N ARG A 34 3.69 9.26 -0.24
CA ARG A 34 4.30 10.54 0.13
C ARG A 34 4.07 11.62 -0.92
N ALA A 35 4.02 11.26 -2.20
CA ALA A 35 3.69 12.20 -3.27
C ALA A 35 2.21 12.63 -3.19
N ALA A 36 1.29 11.67 -3.01
CA ALA A 36 -0.13 11.93 -2.83
C ALA A 36 -0.41 12.83 -1.61
N ALA A 37 0.22 12.56 -0.47
CA ALA A 37 0.08 13.39 0.72
C ALA A 37 0.55 14.84 0.50
N ARG A 38 1.62 15.05 -0.28
CA ARG A 38 2.12 16.40 -0.62
C ARG A 38 1.21 17.15 -1.60
N ALA A 39 0.48 16.43 -2.45
CA ALA A 39 -0.45 17.02 -3.41
C ALA A 39 -1.77 17.46 -2.74
N GLY A 40 -2.19 16.76 -1.69
CA GLY A 40 -3.42 17.06 -0.94
C GLY A 40 -3.28 18.14 0.15
N ASP A 41 -2.07 18.66 0.41
CA ASP A 41 -1.83 19.62 1.49
C ASP A 41 -2.37 21.03 1.14
N PRO A 42 -3.46 21.51 1.76
CA PRO A 42 -4.09 22.80 1.44
C PRO A 42 -3.21 23.99 1.81
N ALA A 43 -2.21 23.79 2.68
CA ALA A 43 -1.29 24.83 3.12
C ALA A 43 -0.42 25.39 1.97
N ARG A 44 -0.16 24.60 0.92
CA ARG A 44 0.54 25.07 -0.29
C ARG A 44 -0.32 25.96 -1.20
N GLN A 45 -1.65 25.97 -1.03
CA GLN A 45 -2.57 26.75 -1.85
C GLN A 45 -2.91 28.14 -1.28
N ARG A 46 -2.41 28.51 -0.10
CA ARG A 46 -2.58 29.86 0.46
C ARG A 46 -1.28 30.66 0.45
N PRO A 47 -0.97 31.41 -0.64
CA PRO A 47 -0.08 32.54 -0.49
C PRO A 47 -0.81 33.63 0.31
N GLY A 48 -0.34 33.88 1.54
CA GLY A 48 -0.71 35.06 2.31
C GLY A 48 -1.93 34.92 3.22
N ARG A 49 -1.71 34.48 4.46
CA ARG A 49 -2.30 35.19 5.61
C ARG A 49 -1.38 35.05 6.81
N ALA A 50 -0.56 36.08 7.01
CA ALA A 50 0.18 36.31 8.23
C ALA A 50 -0.77 36.31 9.45
N ALA A 51 -0.21 35.83 10.56
CA ALA A 51 -0.64 35.93 11.95
C ALA A 51 -1.96 36.67 12.26
N ARG A 52 -2.88 35.98 12.95
CA ARG A 52 -3.73 36.64 13.94
C ARG A 52 -3.80 35.80 15.22
N PRO A 53 -3.45 36.34 16.40
CA PRO A 53 -3.51 35.63 17.66
C PRO A 53 -4.94 35.20 18.00
N ARG A 54 -5.08 33.99 18.56
CA ARG A 54 -6.32 33.47 19.13
C ARG A 54 -6.62 34.17 20.46
N THR A 55 -7.71 34.93 20.53
CA THR A 55 -8.39 35.23 21.80
C THR A 55 -9.68 34.42 21.83
N ALA A 56 -9.69 33.35 22.61
CA ALA A 56 -10.90 32.65 23.01
C ALA A 56 -11.04 32.77 24.53
N THR A 57 -11.80 33.77 24.95
CA THR A 57 -12.31 33.91 26.32
C THR A 57 -13.67 33.21 26.32
N GLY A 58 -13.81 32.09 27.02
CA GLY A 58 -15.05 31.32 27.12
C GLY A 58 -15.13 30.64 28.47
N ALA A 59 -16.11 31.05 29.26
CA ALA A 59 -16.32 30.77 30.68
C ALA A 59 -16.45 29.26 31.01
N ALA A 60 -15.92 28.88 32.18
CA ALA A 60 -16.07 27.57 32.77
C ALA A 60 -17.39 27.47 33.57
N ASP A 61 -18.11 26.37 33.36
CA ASP A 61 -19.35 25.99 34.06
C ASP A 61 -18.99 25.14 35.31
N PRO A 62 -19.35 25.52 36.55
CA PRO A 62 -18.82 24.90 37.78
C PRO A 62 -19.59 23.67 38.30
N ALA A 63 -20.35 22.93 37.47
CA ALA A 63 -21.19 21.81 37.94
C ALA A 63 -20.80 20.40 37.42
N ALA A 64 -19.53 20.16 37.05
CA ALA A 64 -19.09 18.83 36.61
C ALA A 64 -18.54 17.99 37.79
N VAL A 65 -19.28 16.96 38.19
CA VAL A 65 -18.81 15.89 39.09
C VAL A 65 -17.62 15.17 38.43
N PRO A 66 -16.47 14.98 39.11
CA PRO A 66 -15.33 14.28 38.53
C PRO A 66 -15.66 12.79 38.33
N VAL A 67 -15.97 12.40 37.10
CA VAL A 67 -15.94 11.00 36.69
C VAL A 67 -14.47 10.58 36.64
N PRO A 68 -14.03 9.53 37.36
CA PRO A 68 -12.65 9.07 37.26
C PRO A 68 -12.35 8.72 35.80
N PRO A 69 -11.19 9.14 35.27
CA PRO A 69 -10.85 8.90 33.88
C PRO A 69 -10.90 7.39 33.60
N PRO A 70 -11.48 6.96 32.46
CA PRO A 70 -11.38 5.57 32.06
C PRO A 70 -9.89 5.18 32.03
N PRO A 71 -9.54 3.95 32.46
CA PRO A 71 -8.15 3.50 32.42
C PRO A 71 -7.59 3.76 31.01
N PRO A 72 -6.36 4.28 30.89
CA PRO A 72 -5.78 4.58 29.59
C PRO A 72 -5.84 3.31 28.75
N PRO A 73 -6.30 3.38 27.48
CA PRO A 73 -6.24 2.23 26.60
C PRO A 73 -4.79 1.73 26.60
N ALA A 74 -4.59 0.44 26.88
CA ALA A 74 -3.28 -0.21 26.89
C ALA A 74 -2.66 -0.34 25.48
N THR A 75 -2.91 0.65 24.63
CA THR A 75 -2.62 0.64 23.19
C THR A 75 -1.87 1.91 22.83
N GLY A 76 -0.66 2.03 23.36
CA GLY A 76 0.33 2.91 22.74
C GLY A 76 0.65 2.43 21.31
N PRO A 77 1.28 3.27 20.48
CA PRO A 77 1.61 2.96 19.07
C PRO A 77 2.59 1.77 18.88
N ILE A 78 3.02 1.13 19.97
CA ILE A 78 3.87 -0.07 20.02
C ILE A 78 3.13 -1.21 20.74
N GLY A 79 1.82 -1.32 20.55
CA GLY A 79 1.08 -2.52 20.94
C GLY A 79 1.47 -3.69 20.05
N THR A 80 1.57 -4.90 20.61
CA THR A 80 1.82 -6.14 19.86
C THR A 80 0.84 -6.32 18.68
N GLU A 81 -0.39 -5.84 18.82
CA GLU A 81 -1.42 -5.85 17.77
C GLU A 81 -1.11 -4.90 16.60
N ALA A 82 -0.55 -3.72 16.85
CA ALA A 82 -0.12 -2.81 15.79
C ALA A 82 1.04 -3.41 14.98
N VAL A 83 2.01 -4.04 15.65
CA VAL A 83 3.13 -4.73 14.99
C VAL A 83 2.65 -5.94 14.18
N LYS A 84 1.69 -6.72 14.69
CA LYS A 84 1.07 -7.84 13.97
C LYS A 84 0.29 -7.35 12.74
N ALA A 85 -0.50 -6.28 12.86
CA ALA A 85 -1.23 -5.70 11.75
C ALA A 85 -0.30 -5.19 10.64
N LEU A 86 0.81 -4.52 11.00
CA LEU A 86 1.85 -4.06 10.06
C LEU A 86 2.54 -5.23 9.34
N ARG A 87 2.76 -6.35 10.03
CA ARG A 87 3.26 -7.59 9.41
C ARG A 87 2.24 -8.20 8.44
N GLY A 88 0.96 -8.20 8.81
CA GLY A 88 -0.13 -8.68 7.97
C GLY A 88 -0.22 -7.92 6.64
N GLY A 89 -0.20 -6.59 6.69
CA GLY A 89 -0.22 -5.75 5.48
C GLY A 89 1.00 -5.98 4.57
N THR A 90 2.18 -6.20 5.16
CA THR A 90 3.42 -6.46 4.41
C THR A 90 3.36 -7.79 3.67
N TRP A 91 2.95 -8.86 4.34
CA TRP A 91 2.80 -10.19 3.72
C TRP A 91 1.74 -10.22 2.64
N ILE A 92 0.59 -9.56 2.84
CA ILE A 92 -0.44 -9.42 1.80
C ILE A 92 0.15 -8.75 0.57
N GLY A 93 0.93 -7.67 0.74
CA GLY A 93 1.58 -6.99 -0.37
C GLY A 93 2.63 -7.85 -1.09
N ILE A 94 3.38 -8.69 -0.37
CA ILE A 94 4.33 -9.64 -0.97
C ILE A 94 3.58 -10.66 -1.84
N LEU A 95 2.55 -11.29 -1.29
CA LEU A 95 1.77 -12.33 -1.98
C LEU A 95 1.06 -11.79 -3.21
N GLU A 96 0.47 -10.60 -3.10
CA GLU A 96 -0.21 -9.94 -4.22
C GLU A 96 0.75 -9.65 -5.37
N ARG A 97 1.92 -9.06 -5.07
CA ARG A 97 2.91 -8.74 -6.10
C ARG A 97 3.47 -9.99 -6.77
N PHE A 98 3.74 -11.03 -5.98
CA PHE A 98 4.14 -12.33 -6.49
C PHE A 98 3.08 -12.91 -7.43
N ALA A 99 1.80 -12.89 -7.02
CA ALA A 99 0.70 -13.39 -7.82
C ALA A 99 0.49 -12.59 -9.11
N ILE A 100 0.49 -11.25 -9.06
CA ILE A 100 0.30 -10.40 -10.23
C ILE A 100 1.43 -10.59 -11.24
N THR A 101 2.69 -10.50 -10.80
CA THR A 101 3.84 -10.69 -11.68
C THR A 101 3.89 -12.13 -12.20
N GLY A 102 3.60 -13.12 -11.36
CA GLY A 102 3.53 -14.53 -11.75
C GLY A 102 2.45 -14.82 -12.79
N CYS A 103 1.25 -14.26 -12.65
CA CYS A 103 0.18 -14.36 -13.64
C CYS A 103 0.61 -13.83 -15.01
N LEU A 104 1.29 -12.68 -15.05
CA LEU A 104 1.80 -12.13 -16.31
C LEU A 104 2.88 -13.01 -16.93
N LEU A 105 3.83 -13.48 -16.13
CA LEU A 105 4.90 -14.38 -16.59
C LEU A 105 4.35 -15.72 -17.10
N ALA A 106 3.30 -16.24 -16.44
CA ALA A 106 2.63 -17.48 -16.82
C ALA A 106 1.70 -17.33 -18.04
N GLY A 107 1.54 -16.11 -18.58
CA GLY A 107 0.63 -15.85 -19.70
C GLY A 107 -0.85 -15.89 -19.33
N GLU A 108 -1.18 -15.80 -18.04
CA GLU A 108 -2.54 -15.88 -17.50
C GLU A 108 -2.93 -14.55 -16.79
N PRO A 109 -3.10 -13.44 -17.55
CA PRO A 109 -3.45 -12.15 -16.96
C PRO A 109 -4.83 -12.16 -16.29
N GLY A 110 -5.72 -13.10 -16.66
CA GLY A 110 -7.02 -13.28 -16.02
C GLY A 110 -6.92 -13.56 -14.51
N GLY A 111 -5.83 -14.20 -14.07
CA GLY A 111 -5.55 -14.45 -12.65
C GLY A 111 -5.47 -13.19 -11.79
N ILE A 112 -5.09 -12.04 -12.38
CA ILE A 112 -4.99 -10.76 -11.67
C ILE A 112 -6.35 -10.30 -11.15
N ALA A 113 -7.43 -10.57 -11.88
CA ALA A 113 -8.79 -10.21 -11.45
C ALA A 113 -9.16 -10.89 -10.12
N PHE A 114 -8.76 -12.15 -9.94
CA PHE A 114 -8.97 -12.88 -8.68
C PHE A 114 -8.16 -12.26 -7.53
N VAL A 115 -6.91 -11.89 -7.77
CA VAL A 115 -6.05 -11.24 -6.76
C VAL A 115 -6.68 -9.92 -6.29
N VAL A 116 -7.14 -9.09 -7.23
CA VAL A 116 -7.83 -7.82 -6.95
C VAL A 116 -9.11 -8.07 -6.14
N ALA A 117 -9.92 -9.06 -6.55
CA ALA A 117 -11.18 -9.39 -5.89
C ALA A 117 -10.97 -9.85 -4.44
N ILE A 118 -10.05 -10.79 -4.22
CA ILE A 118 -9.73 -11.32 -2.88
C ILE A 118 -9.23 -10.20 -1.96
N LYS A 119 -8.34 -9.33 -2.46
CA LYS A 119 -7.83 -8.20 -1.69
C LYS A 119 -8.91 -7.19 -1.34
N GLY A 120 -9.79 -6.88 -2.30
CA GLY A 120 -10.89 -5.93 -2.11
C GLY A 120 -11.88 -6.39 -1.03
N LEU A 121 -12.26 -7.68 -1.03
CA LEU A 121 -13.16 -8.25 -0.04
C LEU A 121 -12.61 -8.17 1.39
N GLY A 122 -11.32 -8.47 1.57
CA GLY A 122 -10.71 -8.52 2.89
C GLY A 122 -10.62 -7.18 3.63
N ARG A 123 -10.82 -6.04 2.94
CA ARG A 123 -10.73 -4.70 3.52
C ARG A 123 -12.00 -3.88 3.42
N TYR A 124 -13.03 -4.39 2.76
CA TYR A 124 -14.28 -3.68 2.55
C TYR A 124 -14.92 -3.09 3.83
N PRO A 125 -14.99 -3.81 4.98
CA PRO A 125 -15.59 -3.25 6.20
C PRO A 125 -14.80 -2.05 6.75
N GLU A 126 -13.48 -2.14 6.82
CA GLU A 126 -12.61 -1.09 7.37
C GLU A 126 -12.55 0.15 6.46
N LEU A 127 -12.62 -0.05 5.14
CA LEU A 127 -12.65 1.02 4.16
C LEU A 127 -13.96 1.83 4.20
N ARG A 128 -15.05 1.22 4.66
CA ARG A 128 -16.35 1.88 4.79
C ARG A 128 -16.41 2.80 6.01
N GLU A 129 -15.71 2.45 7.08
CA GLU A 129 -15.77 3.17 8.37
C GLU A 129 -14.80 4.36 8.44
N HIS A 130 -13.73 4.35 7.62
CA HIS A 130 -12.67 5.36 7.67
C HIS A 130 -12.28 5.89 6.27
N PRO A 131 -12.96 6.94 5.75
CA PRO A 131 -12.76 7.43 4.39
C PRO A 131 -11.30 7.83 4.06
N VAL A 132 -10.61 8.53 4.97
CA VAL A 132 -9.22 8.97 4.74
C VAL A 132 -8.24 7.80 4.72
N ALA A 133 -8.45 6.80 5.59
CA ALA A 133 -7.65 5.57 5.57
C ALA A 133 -7.92 4.76 4.30
N SER A 134 -9.17 4.81 3.82
CA SER A 134 -9.62 4.12 2.61
C SER A 134 -8.97 4.66 1.35
N GLU A 135 -8.95 5.97 1.16
CA GLU A 135 -8.26 6.60 0.03
C GLU A 135 -6.77 6.23 0.01
N ARG A 136 -6.10 6.30 1.17
CA ARG A 136 -4.69 5.91 1.28
C ARG A 136 -4.46 4.44 0.95
N PHE A 137 -5.38 3.56 1.36
CA PHE A 137 -5.31 2.14 1.06
C PHE A 137 -5.48 1.86 -0.44
N VAL A 138 -6.44 2.50 -1.10
CA VAL A 138 -6.69 2.36 -2.53
C VAL A 138 -5.49 2.86 -3.34
N ILE A 139 -4.98 4.05 -3.03
CA ILE A 139 -3.79 4.61 -3.69
C ILE A 139 -2.59 3.67 -3.51
N GLY A 140 -2.37 3.18 -2.30
CA GLY A 140 -1.26 2.28 -2.01
C GLY A 140 -1.34 0.96 -2.77
N THR A 141 -2.55 0.40 -2.86
CA THR A 141 -2.84 -0.83 -3.59
C THR A 141 -2.61 -0.65 -5.08
N LEU A 142 -3.22 0.37 -5.70
CA LEU A 142 -3.08 0.64 -7.12
C LEU A 142 -1.61 0.89 -7.51
N ALA A 143 -0.88 1.66 -6.69
CA ALA A 143 0.55 1.89 -6.90
C ALA A 143 1.37 0.59 -6.89
N SER A 144 1.09 -0.31 -5.94
CA SER A 144 1.77 -1.61 -5.84
C SER A 144 1.42 -2.53 -7.02
N MET A 145 0.16 -2.54 -7.44
CA MET A 145 -0.30 -3.32 -8.60
C MET A 145 0.35 -2.83 -9.89
N CYS A 146 0.38 -1.51 -10.13
CA CYS A 146 1.06 -0.92 -11.28
C CYS A 146 2.54 -1.31 -11.32
N TRP A 147 3.25 -1.23 -10.18
CA TRP A 147 4.63 -1.66 -10.10
C TRP A 147 4.81 -3.14 -10.49
N ALA A 148 4.04 -4.05 -9.87
CA ALA A 148 4.13 -5.48 -10.14
C ALA A 148 3.80 -5.82 -11.60
N ALA A 149 2.82 -5.13 -12.18
CA ALA A 149 2.44 -5.27 -13.58
C ALA A 149 3.56 -4.77 -14.51
N THR A 150 4.15 -3.60 -14.23
CA THR A 150 5.29 -3.09 -15.01
C THR A 150 6.46 -4.06 -15.00
N VAL A 151 6.81 -4.63 -13.85
CA VAL A 151 7.90 -5.62 -13.77
C VAL A 151 7.56 -6.88 -14.58
N GLY A 152 6.33 -7.41 -14.48
CA GLY A 152 5.91 -8.58 -15.24
C GLY A 152 5.91 -8.35 -16.75
N VAL A 153 5.39 -7.21 -17.21
CA VAL A 153 5.41 -6.83 -18.63
C VAL A 153 6.84 -6.66 -19.14
N ALA A 154 7.70 -5.99 -18.38
CA ALA A 154 9.10 -5.80 -18.75
C ALA A 154 9.84 -7.15 -18.85
N ALA A 155 9.59 -8.08 -17.91
CA ALA A 155 10.18 -9.40 -17.94
C ALA A 155 9.72 -10.22 -19.16
N ASN A 156 8.43 -10.18 -19.51
CA ASN A 156 7.93 -10.79 -20.74
C ASN A 156 8.57 -10.18 -21.99
N ALA A 157 8.75 -8.86 -22.03
CA ALA A 157 9.44 -8.20 -23.14
C ALA A 157 10.89 -8.67 -23.28
N VAL A 158 11.59 -8.85 -22.16
CA VAL A 158 12.95 -9.41 -22.13
C VAL A 158 12.97 -10.85 -22.64
N LEU A 159 12.02 -11.70 -22.22
CA LEU A 159 11.92 -13.07 -22.72
C LEU A 159 11.67 -13.13 -24.23
N VAL A 160 10.80 -12.27 -24.74
CA VAL A 160 10.52 -12.14 -26.19
C VAL A 160 11.75 -11.67 -26.96
N ALA A 161 12.59 -10.82 -26.37
CA ALA A 161 13.82 -10.35 -27.02
C ALA A 161 14.96 -11.37 -27.01
N LEU A 162 14.89 -12.39 -26.15
CA LEU A 162 15.94 -13.43 -25.97
C LEU A 162 15.62 -14.76 -26.66
N GLY A 163 14.37 -14.96 -27.08
CA GLY A 163 13.90 -16.11 -27.87
C GLY A 163 13.77 -15.78 -29.35
#